data_AF-A0A3L6EV57-F1
#
_entry.id   AF-A0A3L6EV57-F1
#
_cell.length_a   1.000
_cell.length_b   1.000
_cell.length_c   1.000
_cell.angle_alpha   90.00
_cell.angle_beta   90.00
_cell.angle_gamma   90.00
#
_symmetry.space_group_name_H-M   'P 1'
#
loop_
_entity.id
_entity.type
_entity.pdbx_description
1 polymer ?
#
loop_
_entity_poly.entity_id
_entity_poly.type
_entity_poly.pdbx_seq_one_letter_code
_entity_poly.pdbx_strand_id
1 'polypeptide(L)'
;MLRNVALEETLRHTGAERQAWQDIARRHEGVAAGLRARLDNLMQMQSPCAGAEAAGAGADGDAEDAQSCCFELEQEQGEGAEASGGRARACRSCGQAEACVLLLPCRHLCLCRGCEAGVWACPVCAVTKNASLHVLLN
;
A
#
# COMPACT_ATOMS: atom_id res chain seq x y z
N MET A 1 -25.31 -26.40 -46.56
CA MET A 1 -24.21 -25.44 -46.84
C MET A 1 -24.31 -24.20 -45.95
N LEU A 2 -25.44 -23.48 -45.88
CA LEU A 2 -25.59 -22.27 -45.03
C LEU A 2 -25.23 -22.44 -43.54
N ARG A 3 -25.63 -23.56 -42.93
CA ARG A 3 -25.29 -23.87 -41.53
C ARG A 3 -23.79 -23.98 -41.28
N ASN A 4 -23.03 -24.46 -42.26
CA ASN A 4 -21.59 -24.62 -42.13
C ASN A 4 -20.90 -23.23 -42.17
N VAL A 5 -21.31 -22.38 -43.12
CA VAL A 5 -20.83 -20.98 -43.22
C VAL A 5 -21.09 -20.21 -41.92
N ALA A 6 -22.31 -20.27 -41.37
CA ALA A 6 -22.65 -19.59 -40.12
C ALA A 6 -21.80 -20.06 -38.92
N LEU A 7 -21.46 -21.35 -38.86
CA LEU A 7 -20.58 -21.88 -37.82
C LEU A 7 -19.15 -21.37 -37.99
N GLU A 8 -18.64 -21.31 -39.21
CA GLU A 8 -17.31 -20.75 -39.46
C GLU A 8 -17.22 -19.26 -39.10
N GLU A 9 -18.26 -18.48 -39.42
CA GLU A 9 -18.34 -17.07 -39.02
C GLU A 9 -18.37 -16.92 -37.50
N THR A 10 -19.14 -17.76 -36.80
CA THR A 10 -19.18 -17.77 -35.33
C THR A 10 -17.82 -18.13 -34.73
N LEU A 11 -17.12 -19.11 -35.30
CA LEU A 11 -15.76 -19.48 -34.89
C LEU A 11 -14.76 -18.34 -35.10
N ARG A 12 -14.84 -17.65 -36.25
CA ARG A 12 -13.99 -16.48 -36.53
C ARG A 12 -14.26 -15.35 -35.54
N HIS A 13 -15.53 -15.04 -35.28
CA HIS A 13 -15.93 -13.99 -34.36
C HIS A 13 -15.46 -14.26 -32.92
N THR A 14 -15.81 -15.42 -32.37
CA THR A 14 -15.41 -15.81 -31.01
C THR A 14 -13.89 -15.96 -30.86
N GLY A 15 -13.20 -16.39 -31.93
CA GLY A 15 -11.74 -16.39 -31.99
C GLY A 15 -11.14 -14.99 -31.87
N ALA A 16 -11.68 -14.01 -32.61
CA ALA A 16 -11.23 -12.63 -32.55
C ALA A 16 -11.51 -11.98 -31.18
N GLU A 17 -12.69 -12.21 -30.59
CA GLU A 17 -13.02 -11.74 -29.25
C GLU A 17 -12.08 -12.30 -28.20
N ARG A 18 -11.81 -13.61 -28.24
CA ARG A 18 -10.84 -14.25 -27.33
C ARG A 18 -9.46 -13.60 -27.45
N GLN A 19 -8.98 -13.39 -28.67
CA GLN A 19 -7.67 -12.79 -28.89
C GLN A 19 -7.61 -11.37 -28.31
N ALA A 20 -8.64 -10.56 -28.53
CA ALA A 20 -8.72 -9.21 -27.98
C ALA A 20 -8.65 -9.20 -26.44
N TRP A 21 -9.39 -10.09 -25.77
CA TRP A 21 -9.32 -10.23 -24.31
C TRP A 21 -7.98 -10.74 -23.81
N GLN A 22 -7.35 -11.69 -24.53
CA GLN A 22 -6.00 -12.16 -24.20
C GLN A 22 -4.97 -11.05 -24.32
N ASP A 23 -5.05 -10.21 -25.35
CA ASP A 23 -4.12 -9.09 -25.54
C ASP A 23 -4.25 -8.05 -24.41
N ILE A 24 -5.47 -7.76 -23.96
CA ILE A 24 -5.71 -6.90 -22.79
C ILE A 24 -5.11 -7.55 -21.54
N ALA A 25 -5.41 -8.83 -21.27
CA ALA A 25 -4.89 -9.54 -20.11
C ALA A 25 -3.35 -9.52 -20.06
N ARG A 26 -2.68 -9.85 -21.19
CA ARG A 26 -1.22 -9.84 -21.30
C ARG A 26 -0.60 -8.46 -21.04
N ARG A 27 -1.25 -7.37 -21.48
CA ARG A 27 -0.78 -6.00 -21.17
C ARG A 27 -0.84 -5.73 -19.68
N HIS A 28 -1.95 -6.09 -19.03
CA HIS A 28 -2.10 -5.92 -17.58
C HIS A 28 -1.11 -6.78 -16.80
N GLU A 29 -0.89 -8.03 -17.22
CA GLU A 29 0.13 -8.93 -16.65
C GLU A 29 1.53 -8.35 -16.78
N GLY A 30 1.88 -7.78 -17.95
CA GLY A 30 3.18 -7.13 -18.16
C GLY A 30 3.40 -5.94 -17.23
N VAL A 31 2.38 -5.09 -17.04
CA VAL A 31 2.41 -3.97 -16.09
C VAL A 31 2.59 -4.48 -14.66
N ALA A 32 1.82 -5.50 -14.25
CA ALA A 32 1.90 -6.08 -12.92
C ALA A 32 3.27 -6.72 -12.65
N ALA A 33 3.81 -7.48 -13.61
CA ALA A 33 5.14 -8.06 -13.52
C ALA A 33 6.23 -7.00 -13.38
N GLY A 34 6.15 -5.89 -14.13
CA GLY A 34 7.09 -4.78 -14.02
C GLY A 34 6.99 -4.01 -12.70
N LEU A 35 5.81 -3.92 -12.09
CA LEU A 35 5.65 -3.37 -10.74
C LEU A 35 6.26 -4.31 -9.68
N ARG A 36 5.98 -5.61 -9.78
CA ARG A 36 6.54 -6.62 -8.88
C ARG A 36 8.07 -6.65 -8.92
N ALA A 37 8.66 -6.68 -10.12
CA ALA A 37 10.11 -6.66 -10.27
C ALA A 37 10.75 -5.41 -9.65
N ARG A 38 10.09 -4.24 -9.72
CA ARG A 38 10.59 -3.02 -9.07
C ARG A 38 10.56 -3.12 -7.54
N LEU A 39 9.50 -3.69 -6.97
CA LEU A 39 9.43 -3.93 -5.52
C LEU A 39 10.51 -4.92 -5.08
N ASP A 40 10.65 -6.05 -5.78
CA ASP A 40 11.67 -7.06 -5.48
C ASP A 40 13.09 -6.47 -5.51
N ASN A 41 13.40 -5.63 -6.51
CA ASN A 41 14.68 -4.92 -6.58
C ASN A 41 14.90 -3.99 -5.37
N LEU A 42 13.90 -3.19 -4.99
CA LEU A 42 14.02 -2.30 -3.82
C LEU A 42 14.22 -3.09 -2.52
N MET A 43 13.57 -4.25 -2.38
CA MET A 43 13.77 -5.13 -1.23
C MET A 43 15.17 -5.74 -1.22
N GLN A 44 15.69 -6.17 -2.37
CA GLN A 44 17.03 -6.75 -2.48
C GLN A 44 18.12 -5.71 -2.16
N MET A 45 17.95 -4.45 -2.60
CA MET A 45 18.88 -3.35 -2.32
C MET A 45 18.88 -2.90 -0.86
N GLN A 46 17.80 -3.15 -0.12
CA GLN A 46 17.69 -2.84 1.31
C GLN A 46 18.17 -3.97 2.23
N SER A 47 18.46 -5.15 1.68
CA SER A 47 19.07 -6.23 2.45
C SER A 47 20.58 -5.97 2.56
N PRO A 48 21.13 -5.70 3.77
CA PRO A 48 22.57 -5.62 3.93
C PRO A 48 23.15 -6.98 3.59
N CYS A 49 24.15 -6.99 2.72
CA CYS A 49 24.90 -8.16 2.33
C CYS A 49 25.21 -9.03 3.55
N ALA A 50 24.62 -10.23 3.62
CA ALA A 50 25.08 -11.31 4.47
C ALA A 50 26.44 -11.78 3.91
N GLY A 51 27.48 -10.99 4.16
CA GLY A 51 28.85 -11.29 3.83
C GLY A 51 29.64 -11.42 5.13
N ALA A 52 29.89 -12.66 5.55
CA ALA A 52 31.05 -13.15 6.29
C ALA A 52 30.66 -14.39 7.10
N GLU A 53 30.65 -15.52 6.39
CA GLU A 53 30.83 -16.83 6.99
C GLU A 53 32.19 -16.91 7.68
N ALA A 54 32.17 -16.91 9.03
CA ALA A 54 33.28 -17.33 9.88
C ALA A 54 32.73 -17.91 11.19
N ALA A 55 32.74 -19.25 11.24
CA ALA A 55 32.93 -20.13 12.40
C ALA A 55 32.43 -19.69 13.78
N GLY A 56 31.50 -20.46 14.36
CA GLY A 56 31.23 -20.43 15.79
C GLY A 56 30.04 -21.28 16.20
N ALA A 57 30.20 -22.04 17.27
CA ALA A 57 29.32 -23.11 17.73
C ALA A 57 28.00 -22.62 18.36
N GLY A 58 27.10 -23.58 18.57
CA GLY A 58 25.70 -23.37 18.90
C GLY A 58 25.39 -22.60 20.19
N ALA A 59 24.15 -22.14 20.26
CA ALA A 59 23.40 -21.99 21.50
C ALA A 59 21.91 -21.95 21.15
N ASP A 60 21.16 -22.82 21.81
CA ASP A 60 19.73 -22.71 22.02
C ASP A 60 19.40 -21.29 22.53
N GLY A 61 18.40 -20.65 21.94
CA GLY A 61 18.15 -19.23 22.14
C GLY A 61 16.82 -18.83 21.54
N ASP A 62 15.77 -19.02 22.35
CA ASP A 62 14.50 -18.32 22.27
C ASP A 62 14.71 -16.86 21.83
N ALA A 63 14.20 -16.54 20.64
CA ALA A 63 14.25 -15.20 20.08
C ALA A 63 12.83 -14.83 19.68
N GLU A 64 12.17 -14.15 20.62
CA GLU A 64 11.08 -13.20 20.42
C GLU A 64 10.98 -12.74 18.96
N ASP A 65 9.99 -13.27 18.23
CA ASP A 65 9.52 -12.71 16.95
C ASP A 65 8.78 -11.40 17.26
N ALA A 66 9.54 -10.41 17.70
CA ALA A 66 9.12 -9.06 17.97
C ALA A 66 9.89 -8.14 17.04
N GLN A 67 9.24 -7.75 15.94
CA GLN A 67 9.21 -6.38 15.43
C GLN A 67 8.38 -6.33 14.14
N SER A 68 7.05 -6.29 14.29
CA SER A 68 6.22 -5.67 13.27
C SER A 68 6.62 -4.19 13.24
N CYS A 69 7.44 -3.80 12.27
CA CYS A 69 7.86 -2.43 12.02
C CYS A 69 6.66 -1.54 11.64
N CYS A 70 5.83 -1.22 12.63
CA CYS A 70 4.82 -0.18 12.54
C CYS A 70 5.52 1.17 12.76
N PHE A 71 6.28 1.60 11.75
CA PHE A 71 6.62 2.98 11.43
C PHE A 71 6.61 3.97 12.63
N GLU A 72 7.65 3.90 13.45
CA GLU A 72 8.02 4.96 14.37
C GLU A 72 8.80 6.00 13.57
N LEU A 73 8.09 7.03 13.07
CA LEU A 73 8.78 8.29 12.82
C LEU A 73 9.08 8.88 14.20
N GLU A 74 10.37 8.94 14.52
CA GLU A 74 10.91 9.72 15.62
C GLU A 74 10.25 11.10 15.62
N GLN A 75 9.53 11.40 16.70
CA GLN A 75 9.11 12.77 16.96
C GLN A 75 9.66 13.16 18.32
N GLU A 76 10.64 14.05 18.23
CA GLU A 76 11.36 14.65 19.34
C GLU A 76 10.40 15.32 20.33
N GLN A 77 10.64 15.02 21.61
CA GLN A 77 10.42 15.82 22.82
C GLN A 77 8.97 16.18 23.21
N GLY A 78 8.54 15.61 24.34
CA GLY A 78 7.38 16.05 25.11
C GLY A 78 6.92 14.99 26.13
N GLU A 79 7.43 15.09 27.35
CA GLU A 79 7.19 14.18 28.49
C GLU A 79 5.71 14.05 28.87
N GLY A 80 5.27 12.82 29.23
CA GLY A 80 3.94 12.58 29.81
C GLY A 80 3.37 11.17 29.58
N ALA A 81 3.82 10.23 30.42
CA ALA A 81 3.07 9.20 31.14
C ALA A 81 1.69 8.68 30.62
N GLU A 82 1.67 7.34 30.41
CA GLU A 82 0.61 6.36 30.76
C GLU A 82 -0.56 6.02 29.80
N ALA A 83 -0.71 4.69 29.62
CA ALA A 83 -1.90 3.89 29.29
C ALA A 83 -2.39 3.78 27.82
N SER A 84 -1.98 2.68 27.17
CA SER A 84 -2.80 1.76 26.35
C SER A 84 -4.07 2.33 25.67
N GLY A 85 -3.87 3.18 24.68
CA GLY A 85 -4.85 3.54 23.66
C GLY A 85 -4.08 4.36 22.63
N GLY A 86 -3.99 3.88 21.39
CA GLY A 86 -3.07 4.45 20.40
C GLY A 86 -3.16 5.97 20.35
N ARG A 87 -2.07 6.66 20.72
CA ARG A 87 -2.03 8.14 20.80
C ARG A 87 -2.63 8.71 19.52
N ALA A 88 -3.80 9.33 19.61
CA ALA A 88 -4.48 9.91 18.46
C ALA A 88 -3.55 10.96 17.83
N ARG A 89 -3.12 10.73 16.59
CA ARG A 89 -2.20 11.65 15.89
C ARG A 89 -2.90 12.99 15.69
N ALA A 90 -2.22 14.10 15.93
CA ALA A 90 -2.76 15.43 15.64
C ALA A 90 -2.96 15.63 14.12
N CYS A 91 -3.96 16.45 13.77
CA CYS A 91 -4.23 16.88 12.40
C CYS A 91 -2.99 17.51 11.77
N ARG A 92 -2.57 17.00 10.63
CA ARG A 92 -1.36 17.45 9.94
C ARG A 92 -1.50 18.81 9.25
N SER A 93 -2.73 19.34 9.12
CA SER A 93 -2.98 20.67 8.56
C SER A 93 -3.02 21.78 9.60
N CYS A 94 -3.71 21.59 10.73
CA CYS A 94 -3.83 22.64 11.75
C CYS A 94 -3.01 22.38 13.02
N GLY A 95 -2.63 21.12 13.29
CA GLY A 95 -1.93 20.72 14.52
C GLY A 95 -2.77 20.80 15.80
N GLN A 96 -4.00 21.32 15.76
CA GLN A 96 -4.79 21.64 16.96
C GLN A 96 -5.73 20.53 17.41
N ALA A 97 -6.29 19.78 16.47
CA ALA A 97 -7.32 18.77 16.74
C ALA A 97 -6.82 17.38 16.33
N GLU A 98 -7.41 16.34 16.90
CA GLU A 98 -7.08 14.96 16.55
C GLU A 98 -7.44 14.64 15.09
N ALA A 99 -6.57 13.86 14.44
CA ALA A 99 -6.80 13.35 13.12
C ALA A 99 -7.86 12.24 13.16
N CYS A 100 -9.02 12.50 12.58
CA CYS A 100 -10.16 11.59 12.49
C CYS A 100 -10.63 11.38 11.04
N VAL A 101 -9.87 11.88 10.05
CA VAL A 101 -10.18 11.76 8.62
C VAL A 101 -9.06 11.01 7.90
N LEU A 102 -9.45 9.91 7.26
CA LEU A 102 -8.62 9.09 6.38
C LEU A 102 -8.82 9.50 4.91
N LEU A 103 -7.74 9.70 4.18
CA LEU A 103 -7.77 10.16 2.77
C LEU A 103 -7.58 9.01 1.79
N LEU A 104 -8.40 8.92 0.75
CA LEU A 104 -8.28 7.95 -0.34
C LEU A 104 -7.66 8.59 -1.60
N PRO A 105 -6.81 7.86 -2.34
CA PRO A 105 -6.53 6.42 -2.21
C PRO A 105 -5.41 6.05 -1.22
N CYS A 106 -4.67 7.02 -0.66
CA CYS A 106 -3.45 6.75 0.12
C CYS A 106 -3.67 6.13 1.52
N ARG A 107 -4.90 6.11 2.03
CA ARG A 107 -5.31 5.58 3.35
C ARG A 107 -4.65 6.23 4.57
N HIS A 108 -4.05 7.42 4.44
CA HIS A 108 -3.49 8.13 5.59
C HIS A 108 -4.59 8.80 6.43
N LEU A 109 -4.65 8.44 7.71
CA LEU A 109 -5.41 9.13 8.76
C LEU A 109 -4.59 10.33 9.25
N CYS A 110 -4.89 11.54 8.76
CA CYS A 110 -4.01 12.69 8.99
C CYS A 110 -4.71 14.05 9.10
N LEU A 111 -6.03 14.14 8.93
CA LEU A 111 -6.77 15.41 9.04
C LEU A 111 -7.84 15.34 10.14
N CYS A 112 -8.18 16.48 10.74
CA CYS A 112 -9.41 16.63 11.53
C CYS A 112 -10.59 17.00 10.62
N ARG A 113 -11.83 16.89 11.14
CA ARG A 113 -13.05 17.24 10.39
C ARG A 113 -13.03 18.64 9.80
N GLY A 114 -12.49 19.62 10.54
CA GLY A 114 -12.45 21.02 10.09
C GLY A 114 -11.48 21.27 8.94
N CYS A 115 -10.43 20.45 8.79
CA CYS A 115 -9.41 20.65 7.75
C CYS A 115 -9.74 19.91 6.44
N GLU A 116 -10.62 18.90 6.46
CA GLU A 116 -10.89 18.02 5.32
C GLU A 116 -11.31 18.75 4.03
N ALA A 117 -12.16 19.77 4.15
CA ALA A 117 -12.69 20.51 3.02
C ALA A 117 -11.64 21.40 2.33
N GLY A 118 -10.63 21.86 3.07
CA GLY A 118 -9.58 22.75 2.56
C GLY A 118 -8.39 22.04 1.89
N VAL A 119 -8.38 20.70 1.93
CA VAL A 119 -7.22 19.90 1.50
C VAL A 119 -7.56 19.06 0.27
N TRP A 120 -6.77 19.24 -0.80
CA TRP A 120 -6.90 18.53 -2.08
C TRP A 120 -5.87 17.41 -2.28
N ALA A 121 -4.82 17.37 -1.46
CA ALA A 121 -3.78 16.35 -1.50
C ALA A 121 -3.36 15.94 -0.08
N CYS A 122 -2.99 14.68 0.12
CA CYS A 122 -2.60 14.17 1.42
C CYS A 122 -1.34 14.90 1.94
N PRO A 123 -1.36 15.53 3.14
CA PRO A 123 -0.18 16.19 3.70
C PRO A 123 0.99 15.24 4.02
N VAL A 124 0.75 13.93 4.02
CA VAL A 124 1.77 12.91 4.34
C VAL A 124 2.52 12.45 3.08
N CYS A 125 1.82 12.23 1.97
CA CYS A 125 2.39 11.60 0.78
C CYS A 125 2.14 12.36 -0.53
N ALA A 126 1.53 13.56 -0.44
CA ALA A 126 1.18 14.43 -1.56
C ALA A 126 0.24 13.81 -2.62
N VAL A 127 -0.32 12.62 -2.39
CA VAL A 127 -1.30 12.00 -3.28
C VAL A 127 -2.60 12.79 -3.27
N THR A 128 -3.13 13.11 -4.45
CA THR A 128 -4.41 13.80 -4.62
C THR A 128 -5.56 13.04 -3.94
N LYS A 129 -6.37 13.76 -3.18
CA LYS A 129 -7.56 13.24 -2.51
C LYS A 129 -8.66 13.02 -3.54
N ASN A 130 -9.18 11.79 -3.59
CA ASN A 130 -10.39 11.45 -4.37
C ASN A 130 -11.63 11.31 -3.48
N ALA A 131 -11.44 10.83 -2.24
CA ALA A 131 -12.50 10.65 -1.24
C ALA A 131 -11.90 10.65 0.17
N SER A 132 -12.75 10.66 1.18
CA SER A 132 -12.37 10.67 2.59
C SER A 132 -13.36 9.88 3.45
N LEU A 133 -12.87 9.35 4.57
CA LEU A 133 -13.66 8.61 5.55
C LEU A 133 -13.40 9.17 6.95
N HIS A 134 -14.47 9.37 7.72
CA HIS A 134 -14.35 9.70 9.14
C HIS A 134 -14.19 8.42 9.96
N VAL A 135 -13.13 8.38 10.76
CA VAL A 135 -12.87 7.29 11.71
C VAL A 135 -13.42 7.71 13.07
N LEU A 136 -14.23 6.84 13.67
CA LEU A 136 -14.63 6.97 15.07
C LEU A 136 -13.46 6.42 15.91
N LEU A 137 -12.81 7.30 16.66
CA LEU A 137 -11.78 6.96 17.62
C LEU A 137 -12.48 6.83 18.98
N ASN A 138 -12.36 5.66 19.63
CA ASN A 138 -12.95 5.34 20.93
C ASN A 138 -11.91 5.45 22.03
#